data_AF-A0A0L7LDI5-F1
#
_entry.id   AF-A0A0L7LDI5-F1
#
_cell.length_a   1.000
_cell.length_b   1.000
_cell.length_c   1.000
_cell.angle_alpha   90.00
_cell.angle_beta   90.00
_cell.angle_gamma   90.00
#
_symmetry.space_group_name_H-M   'P 1'
#
loop_
_entity.id
_entity.type
_entity.pdbx_description
1 polymer ?
#
loop_
_entity_poly.entity_id
_entity_poly.type
_entity_poly.pdbx_seq_one_letter_code
_entity_poly.pdbx_strand_id
1 'polypeptide(L)'
;MAEALKATFASWEKEQLRLGVPKAAVAAWLRWAAREFSLEGVALQQLARAPGKDICAMGREQFVARAPAFMGDILWEHLEILQKGKHLTYSSAPN
;
A
#
# COMPACT_ATOMS: atom_id res chain seq x y z
N MET A 1 -4.34 4.61 17.78
CA MET A 1 -4.44 4.01 16.42
C MET A 1 -3.16 4.13 15.60
N ALA A 2 -2.30 5.15 15.79
CA ALA A 2 -1.03 5.31 15.06
C ALA A 2 0.05 4.22 15.29
N GLU A 3 -0.01 3.48 16.40
CA GLU A 3 1.00 2.46 16.74
C GLU A 3 0.92 1.23 15.81
N ALA A 4 -0.29 0.78 15.47
CA ALA A 4 -0.49 -0.33 14.53
C ALA A 4 -0.02 0.04 13.11
N LEU A 5 -0.24 1.30 12.70
CA LEU A 5 0.25 1.88 11.44
C LEU A 5 1.79 1.89 11.37
N LYS A 6 2.46 2.31 12.43
CA LYS A 6 3.94 2.31 12.49
C LYS A 6 4.52 0.90 12.48
N ALA A 7 3.92 -0.02 13.24
CA ALA A 7 4.35 -1.42 13.29
C ALA A 7 4.20 -2.10 11.91
N THR A 8 3.11 -1.79 11.21
CA THR A 8 2.84 -2.33 9.87
C THR A 8 3.80 -1.78 8.81
N PHE A 9 4.23 -0.52 8.92
CA PHE A 9 5.33 0.02 8.09
C PHE A 9 6.64 -0.75 8.24
N ALA A 10 7.06 -0.99 9.49
CA ALA A 10 8.31 -1.69 9.77
C ALA A 10 8.27 -3.16 9.30
N SER A 11 7.12 -3.81 9.41
CA SER A 11 6.90 -5.18 8.90
C SER A 11 6.91 -5.19 7.36
N TRP A 12 6.25 -4.23 6.72
CA TRP A 12 6.24 -4.10 5.26
C TRP A 12 7.63 -3.84 4.67
N GLU A 13 8.45 -2.95 5.26
CA GLU A 13 9.81 -2.69 4.76
C GLU A 13 10.71 -3.93 4.81
N LYS A 14 10.57 -4.76 5.86
CA LYS A 14 11.27 -6.05 5.93
C LYS A 14 10.80 -7.01 4.84
N GLU A 15 9.48 -7.05 4.60
CA GLU A 15 8.89 -7.91 3.56
C GLU A 15 9.26 -7.45 2.14
N GLN A 16 9.35 -6.15 1.91
CA GLN A 16 9.86 -5.58 0.65
C GLN A 16 11.28 -6.04 0.36
N LEU A 17 12.16 -5.98 1.37
CA LEU A 17 13.54 -6.43 1.26
C LEU A 17 13.61 -7.95 1.01
N ARG A 18 12.78 -8.72 1.70
CA ARG A 18 12.71 -10.19 1.56
C ARG A 18 12.21 -10.63 0.19
N LEU A 19 11.19 -9.96 -0.34
CA LEU A 19 10.59 -10.26 -1.64
C LEU A 19 11.37 -9.65 -2.82
N GLY A 20 12.33 -8.76 -2.56
CA GLY A 20 13.05 -8.02 -3.60
C GLY A 20 12.14 -7.15 -4.47
N VAL A 21 10.96 -6.77 -3.95
CA VAL A 21 10.00 -5.95 -4.71
C VAL A 21 10.29 -4.46 -4.50
N PRO A 22 10.15 -3.63 -5.54
CA PRO A 22 10.39 -2.20 -5.42
C PRO A 22 9.45 -1.59 -4.37
N LYS A 23 9.91 -0.54 -3.68
CA LYS A 23 9.09 0.14 -2.66
C LYS A 23 7.71 0.58 -3.18
N ALA A 24 7.63 0.79 -4.49
CA ALA A 24 6.47 1.15 -5.29
C ALA A 24 5.42 0.04 -5.50
N ALA A 25 5.66 -1.20 -5.07
CA ALA A 25 4.85 -2.37 -5.41
C ALA A 25 3.52 -2.42 -4.62
N VAL A 26 2.57 -1.54 -4.98
CA VAL A 26 1.24 -1.42 -4.35
C VAL A 26 0.50 -2.76 -4.31
N ALA A 27 0.56 -3.56 -5.37
CA ALA A 27 -0.10 -4.87 -5.40
C ALA A 27 0.48 -5.86 -4.38
N ALA A 28 1.80 -5.83 -4.16
CA ALA A 28 2.45 -6.67 -3.15
C ALA A 28 2.14 -6.16 -1.73
N TRP A 29 2.15 -4.84 -1.55
CA TRP A 29 1.77 -4.19 -0.28
C TRP A 29 0.34 -4.57 0.12
N LEU A 30 -0.61 -4.54 -0.81
CA LEU A 30 -2.01 -4.90 -0.54
C LEU A 30 -2.18 -6.38 -0.18
N ARG A 31 -1.45 -7.30 -0.84
CA ARG A 31 -1.47 -8.72 -0.45
C ARG A 31 -0.92 -8.93 0.94
N TRP A 32 0.17 -8.23 1.27
CA TRP A 32 0.75 -8.27 2.59
C TRP A 32 -0.21 -7.69 3.64
N ALA A 33 -0.78 -6.51 3.39
CA ALA A 33 -1.75 -5.87 4.28
C ALA A 33 -3.00 -6.76 4.49
N ALA A 34 -3.51 -7.39 3.43
CA ALA A 34 -4.62 -8.32 3.53
C ALA A 34 -4.33 -9.49 4.49
N ARG A 35 -3.10 -10.00 4.49
CA ARG A 35 -2.68 -11.11 5.37
C ARG A 35 -2.40 -10.63 6.79
N GLU A 36 -1.68 -9.51 6.94
CA GLU A 36 -1.24 -9.00 8.25
C GLU A 36 -2.42 -8.49 9.10
N PHE A 37 -3.37 -7.79 8.47
CA PHE A 37 -4.57 -7.31 9.17
C PHE A 37 -5.68 -8.38 9.22
N SER A 38 -5.40 -9.59 8.76
CA SER A 38 -6.39 -10.66 8.55
C SER A 38 -7.65 -10.16 7.85
N LEU A 39 -7.46 -9.22 6.91
CA LEU A 39 -8.50 -8.67 6.06
C LEU A 39 -8.77 -9.67 4.94
N GLU A 40 -9.36 -10.81 5.30
CA GLU A 40 -9.87 -11.81 4.36
C GLU A 40 -11.11 -11.33 3.58
N GLY A 41 -11.33 -10.01 3.57
CA GLY A 41 -12.29 -9.33 2.72
C GLY A 41 -11.82 -9.35 1.27
N VAL A 42 -12.61 -9.99 0.41
CA VAL A 42 -12.49 -10.03 -1.06
C VAL A 42 -12.10 -8.67 -1.66
N ALA A 43 -12.54 -7.58 -1.04
CA ALA A 43 -12.10 -6.20 -1.21
C ALA A 43 -10.59 -6.00 -1.53
N LEU A 44 -9.70 -6.39 -0.61
CA LEU A 44 -8.25 -6.18 -0.78
C LEU A 44 -7.64 -7.13 -1.79
N GLN A 45 -8.16 -8.36 -1.87
CA GLN A 45 -7.77 -9.33 -2.90
C GLN A 45 -8.09 -8.81 -4.30
N GLN A 46 -9.25 -8.18 -4.51
CA GLN A 46 -9.65 -7.56 -5.78
C GLN A 46 -8.72 -6.40 -6.14
N LEU A 47 -8.40 -5.53 -5.17
CA LEU A 47 -7.42 -4.46 -5.36
C LEU A 47 -6.02 -5.03 -5.68
N ALA A 48 -5.56 -6.04 -4.95
CA ALA A 48 -4.26 -6.68 -5.17
C ALA A 48 -4.12 -7.43 -6.51
N ARG A 49 -5.24 -7.77 -7.15
CA ARG A 49 -5.28 -8.30 -8.52
C ARG A 49 -5.11 -7.20 -9.58
N ALA A 50 -5.49 -5.97 -9.27
CA ALA A 50 -5.23 -4.84 -10.14
C ALA A 50 -3.73 -4.49 -10.13
N PRO A 51 -3.16 -4.03 -11.25
CA PRO A 51 -1.76 -3.63 -11.28
C PRO A 51 -1.61 -2.34 -10.46
N GLY A 52 -0.46 -2.19 -9.78
CA GLY A 52 -0.24 -1.07 -8.86
C GLY A 52 -0.38 0.31 -9.50
N LYS A 53 -0.25 0.44 -10.82
CA LYS A 53 -0.52 1.67 -11.58
C LYS A 53 -1.98 2.11 -11.53
N ASP A 54 -2.93 1.17 -11.64
CA ASP A 54 -4.37 1.47 -11.64
C ASP A 54 -4.83 1.86 -10.24
N ILE A 55 -4.22 1.26 -9.22
CA ILE A 55 -4.49 1.58 -7.81
C ILE A 55 -3.89 2.95 -7.44
N CYS A 56 -2.72 3.26 -7.99
CA CYS A 56 -2.08 4.57 -7.86
C CYS A 56 -2.87 5.68 -8.58
N ALA A 57 -3.53 5.34 -9.70
CA ALA A 57 -4.42 6.23 -10.42
C ALA A 57 -5.83 6.34 -9.80
N MET A 58 -6.17 5.44 -8.88
CA MET A 58 -7.46 5.42 -8.19
C MET A 58 -7.47 6.52 -7.12
N GLY A 59 -8.54 7.30 -7.05
CA GLY A 59 -8.72 8.32 -6.00
C GLY A 59 -9.05 7.70 -4.64
N ARG A 60 -8.81 8.47 -3.57
CA ARG A 60 -9.08 8.08 -2.17
C ARG A 60 -10.47 7.47 -2.02
N GLU A 61 -11.49 8.16 -2.49
CA GLU A 61 -12.88 7.72 -2.34
C GLU A 61 -13.14 6.35 -2.98
N GLN A 62 -12.59 6.10 -4.18
CA GLN A 62 -12.71 4.80 -4.84
C GLN A 62 -11.96 3.68 -4.11
N PHE A 63 -10.80 4.01 -3.54
CA PHE A 63 -10.02 3.04 -2.77
C PHE A 63 -10.69 2.71 -1.44
N VAL A 64 -11.11 3.74 -0.69
CA VAL A 64 -11.82 3.61 0.59
C VAL A 64 -13.14 2.88 0.41
N ALA A 65 -13.89 3.15 -0.67
CA ALA A 65 -15.14 2.45 -0.98
C ALA A 65 -14.94 0.96 -1.26
N ARG A 66 -13.76 0.56 -1.76
CA ARG A 66 -13.41 -0.85 -1.98
C ARG A 66 -12.84 -1.51 -0.74
N ALA A 67 -12.27 -0.75 0.18
CA ALA A 67 -11.72 -1.24 1.44
C ALA A 67 -12.82 -1.36 2.52
N PRO A 68 -12.61 -2.19 3.56
CA PRO A 68 -13.54 -2.24 4.69
C PRO A 68 -13.59 -0.89 5.43
N ALA A 69 -14.77 -0.56 5.95
CA ALA A 69 -15.01 0.65 6.73
C ALA A 69 -14.00 0.77 7.88
N PHE A 70 -13.57 2.00 8.20
CA PHE A 70 -12.47 2.32 9.12
C PHE A 70 -11.05 2.00 8.63
N MET A 71 -10.84 0.93 7.87
CA MET A 71 -9.52 0.54 7.36
C MET A 71 -9.16 1.18 6.03
N GLY A 72 -10.15 1.60 5.23
CA GLY A 72 -9.91 2.28 3.95
C GLY A 72 -9.04 3.52 4.08
N ASP A 73 -9.32 4.40 5.05
CA ASP A 73 -8.56 5.63 5.29
C ASP A 73 -7.12 5.34 5.74
N ILE A 74 -6.96 4.38 6.65
CA ILE A 74 -5.66 3.91 7.17
C ILE A 74 -4.78 3.35 6.04
N LEU A 75 -5.36 2.51 5.19
CA LEU A 75 -4.69 1.93 4.03
C LEU A 75 -4.36 3.00 2.99
N TRP A 76 -5.26 3.96 2.76
CA TRP A 76 -5.01 5.06 1.84
C TRP A 76 -3.82 5.92 2.29
N GLU A 77 -3.73 6.25 3.59
CA GLU A 77 -2.56 6.95 4.15
C GLU A 77 -1.24 6.19 3.86
N HIS A 78 -1.23 4.86 4.03
CA HIS A 78 -0.08 4.03 3.66
C HIS A 78 0.26 4.12 2.17
N LEU A 79 -0.76 4.07 1.32
CA LEU A 79 -0.59 4.20 -0.13
C LEU A 79 0.03 5.54 -0.50
N GLU A 80 -0.40 6.65 0.11
CA GLU A 80 0.18 7.97 -0.14
C GLU A 80 1.67 8.04 0.26
N ILE A 81 2.04 7.45 1.39
CA ILE A 81 3.45 7.39 1.81
C ILE A 81 4.28 6.53 0.83
N LEU A 82 3.74 5.38 0.40
CA LEU A 82 4.35 4.52 -0.60
C LEU A 82 4.52 5.23 -1.95
N GLN A 83 3.53 6.03 -2.35
CA GLN A 83 3.57 6.86 -3.56
C GLN A 83 4.58 8.01 -3.45
N LYS A 84 4.63 8.71 -2.31
CA LYS A 84 5.66 9.74 -2.03
C LYS A 84 7.08 9.18 -2.10
N GLY A 85 7.28 7.93 -1.67
CA GLY A 85 8.55 7.22 -1.83
C GLY A 85 8.98 7.05 -3.31
N LYS A 86 8.03 6.93 -4.26
CA LYS A 86 8.34 6.87 -5.70
C LYS A 86 8.84 8.21 -6.25
N HIS A 87 8.31 9.31 -5.72
CA HIS A 87 8.63 10.66 -6.21
C HIS A 87 10.04 11.09 -5.82
N LEU A 88 10.55 10.61 -4.69
CA LEU A 88 11.91 10.89 -4.23
C LEU A 88 12.98 10.12 -5.02
N THR A 89 12.68 8.93 -5.54
CA THR A 89 13.64 8.15 -6.34
C THR A 89 13.79 8.66 -7.78
N TYR A 90 12.85 9.48 -8.26
CA TYR A 90 12.96 10.12 -9.59
C TYR A 90 13.53 11.54 -9.54
N SER A 91 13.78 12.11 -8.36
CA SER A 91 14.27 13.49 -8.22
C SER A 91 15.76 13.59 -7.86
N SER A 92 16.51 12.48 -7.91
CA SER A 92 17.96 12.48 -7.72
C SER A 92 18.67 11.78 -8.88
N ALA A 93 18.70 12.45 -10.03
CA ALA A 93 19.80 12.37 -10.98
C ALA A 93 19.95 13.77 -11.64
N PRO A 94 21.17 14.32 -11.71
CA PRO A 94 21.45 15.75 -11.85
C PRO A 94 21.39 16.22 -13.32
N ASN A 95 21.15 17.52 -13.51
CA ASN A 95 21.77 18.26 -14.62
C ASN A 95 22.97 19.02 -14.05
#